data_AF-A0A942S8F3-F1
#
_entry.id   AF-A0A942S8F3-F1
#
_cell.length_a   1.000
_cell.length_b   1.000
_cell.length_c   1.000
_cell.angle_alpha   90.00
_cell.angle_beta   90.00
_cell.angle_gamma   90.00
#
_symmetry.space_group_name_H-M   'P 1'
#
loop_
_entity.id
_entity.type
_entity.pdbx_description
1 polymer ?
#
loop_
_entity_poly.entity_id
_entity_poly.type
_entity_poly.pdbx_seq_one_letter_code
_entity_poly.pdbx_strand_id
1 'polypeptide(L)'
;VVHYNSYNLICHLVAYTMPEEQNYVGVFVDITDSQSSKDKLTEVKSETVIKAQELIEHQISMAQELARFLGENTARGEILMKKLIDSIKK
;
A
#
# COMPACT_ATOMS: atom_id res chain seq x y z
N VAL A 1 -18.58 -20.98 1.68
CA VAL A 1 -19.01 -19.93 2.63
C VAL A 1 -20.34 -19.40 2.15
N VAL A 2 -21.32 -19.26 3.03
CA VAL A 2 -22.69 -18.83 2.72
C VAL A 2 -22.95 -17.53 3.47
N HIS A 3 -23.51 -16.55 2.76
CA HIS A 3 -23.89 -15.25 3.32
C HIS A 3 -25.39 -15.24 3.62
N TYR A 4 -25.74 -15.06 4.89
CA TYR A 4 -27.12 -14.88 5.33
C TYR A 4 -27.36 -13.40 5.60
N ASN A 5 -27.59 -12.62 4.53
CA ASN A 5 -27.69 -11.16 4.61
C ASN A 5 -28.78 -10.67 5.56
N SER A 6 -29.91 -11.38 5.67
CA SER A 6 -31.01 -11.02 6.58
C SER A 6 -30.64 -11.09 8.07
N TYR A 7 -29.58 -11.83 8.42
CA TYR A 7 -29.09 -11.99 9.79
C TYR A 7 -27.67 -11.42 9.97
N ASN A 8 -27.12 -10.75 8.94
CA ASN A 8 -25.76 -10.24 8.90
C ASN A 8 -24.70 -11.28 9.31
N LEU A 9 -24.89 -12.53 8.89
CA LEU A 9 -24.10 -13.69 9.33
C LEU A 9 -23.38 -14.34 8.15
N ILE A 10 -22.10 -14.66 8.33
CA ILE A 10 -21.29 -15.39 7.35
C ILE A 10 -20.95 -16.74 7.97
N CYS A 11 -21.43 -17.82 7.37
CA CYS A 11 -21.18 -19.18 7.87
C CYS A 11 -20.39 -20.02 6.87
N HIS A 12 -19.54 -20.89 7.41
CA HIS A 12 -19.04 -22.04 6.68
C HIS A 12 -19.97 -23.23 6.95
N LEU A 13 -20.60 -23.74 5.89
CA LEU A 13 -21.49 -24.89 5.97
C LEU A 13 -20.76 -26.14 5.49
N VAL A 14 -20.72 -27.17 6.32
CA VAL A 14 -20.32 -28.53 5.92
C VAL A 14 -21.48 -29.46 6.18
N ALA A 15 -21.99 -30.10 5.13
CA ALA A 15 -23.05 -31.09 5.25
C ALA A 15 -22.52 -32.46 4.83
N TYR A 16 -22.76 -33.47 5.65
CA TYR A 16 -22.43 -34.87 5.33
C TYR A 16 -23.58 -35.79 5.71
N THR A 17 -23.65 -36.92 5.01
CA THR A 17 -24.68 -37.93 5.22
C THR A 17 -24.15 -39.02 6.14
N MET A 18 -24.97 -39.47 7.09
CA MET A 18 -24.70 -40.69 7.86
C MET A 18 -25.53 -41.82 7.25
N PRO A 19 -24.92 -42.76 6.50
CA PRO A 19 -25.65 -43.79 5.75
C PRO A 19 -26.49 -44.71 6.64
N GLU A 20 -26.06 -44.91 7.90
CA GLU A 20 -26.71 -45.84 8.83
C GLU A 20 -28.05 -45.33 9.37
N GLU A 21 -28.29 -44.01 9.38
CA GLU A 21 -29.50 -43.44 10.00
C GLU A 21 -30.40 -42.66 9.05
N GLN A 22 -30.11 -42.62 7.73
CA GLN A 22 -30.79 -41.74 6.76
C GLN A 22 -30.87 -40.26 7.21
N ASN A 23 -29.94 -39.84 8.07
CA ASN A 23 -29.90 -38.51 8.65
C ASN A 23 -28.85 -37.62 7.95
N TYR A 24 -29.22 -36.36 7.74
CA TYR A 24 -28.33 -35.33 7.21
C TYR A 24 -27.79 -34.49 8.36
N VAL A 25 -26.47 -34.43 8.53
CA VAL A 25 -25.83 -33.59 9.54
C VAL A 25 -25.21 -32.39 8.85
N GLY A 26 -25.67 -31.20 9.25
CA GLY A 26 -25.10 -29.91 8.82
C GLY A 26 -24.38 -29.25 9.98
N VAL A 27 -23.09 -28.98 9.82
CA VAL A 27 -22.30 -28.16 10.75
C VAL A 27 -22.25 -26.73 10.21
N PHE A 28 -22.75 -25.80 11.01
CA PHE A 28 -22.72 -24.37 10.74
C PHE A 28 -21.66 -23.73 11.63
N VAL A 29 -20.60 -23.21 11.01
CA VAL A 29 -19.55 -22.46 11.73
C VAL A 29 -19.70 -21.00 11.38
N ASP A 30 -20.03 -20.16 12.35
CA ASP A 30 -19.99 -18.70 12.21
C ASP A 30 -18.54 -18.25 12.04
N ILE A 31 -18.26 -17.56 10.93
CA ILE A 31 -16.94 -17.02 10.59
C ILE A 31 -16.98 -15.51 10.39
N THR A 32 -18.06 -14.84 10.81
CA THR A 32 -18.30 -13.41 10.59
C THR A 32 -17.14 -12.55 11.14
N ASP A 33 -16.73 -12.79 12.39
CA ASP A 33 -15.63 -12.06 13.03
C ASP A 33 -14.26 -12.33 12.40
N SER A 34 -14.03 -13.59 11.99
CA SER A 34 -12.78 -13.99 11.33
C SER A 34 -12.64 -13.31 9.96
N GLN A 35 -13.74 -13.24 9.21
CA GLN A 35 -13.77 -12.59 7.91
C GLN A 35 -13.58 -11.08 8.04
N SER A 36 -14.31 -10.42 8.95
CA SER A 36 -14.16 -8.98 9.21
C SER A 36 -12.72 -8.61 9.62
N SER A 37 -12.07 -9.44 10.44
CA SER A 37 -10.69 -9.21 10.86
C SER A 37 -9.69 -9.34 9.72
N LYS A 38 -9.91 -10.32 8.81
CA LYS A 38 -9.08 -10.48 7.60
C LYS A 38 -9.23 -9.32 6.64
N ASP A 39 -10.46 -8.83 6.45
CA ASP A 39 -10.75 -7.72 5.54
C ASP A 39 -10.09 -6.43 6.05
N LYS A 40 -10.24 -6.11 7.35
CA LYS A 40 -9.54 -4.97 7.99
C LYS A 40 -8.02 -5.06 7.86
N LEU A 41 -7.43 -6.24 8.06
CA LEU A 41 -5.99 -6.43 7.91
C LEU A 41 -5.55 -6.22 6.45
N THR A 42 -6.39 -6.63 5.50
CA THR A 42 -6.13 -6.46 4.06
C THR A 42 -6.23 -4.99 3.66
N GLU A 43 -7.22 -4.27 4.19
CA GLU A 43 -7.40 -2.83 4.01
C GLU A 43 -6.20 -2.05 4.54
N VAL A 44 -5.80 -2.26 5.79
CA VAL A 44 -4.62 -1.59 6.38
C VAL A 44 -3.35 -1.88 5.59
N LYS A 45 -3.15 -3.12 5.11
CA LYS A 45 -2.01 -3.46 4.25
C LYS A 45 -2.06 -2.70 2.93
N SER A 46 -3.23 -2.62 2.30
CA SER A 46 -3.42 -1.89 1.05
C SER A 46 -3.12 -0.39 1.22
N GLU A 47 -3.69 0.23 2.26
CA GLU A 47 -3.42 1.64 2.58
C GLU A 47 -1.94 1.90 2.85
N THR A 48 -1.27 0.98 3.56
CA THR A 48 0.16 1.12 3.87
C THR A 48 1.01 1.06 2.60
N VAL A 49 0.68 0.17 1.65
CA VAL A 49 1.38 0.08 0.36
C VAL A 49 1.18 1.35 -0.46
N ILE A 50 -0.04 1.90 -0.50
CA ILE A 50 -0.34 3.15 -1.19
C ILE A 50 0.48 4.31 -0.59
N LYS A 51 0.47 4.46 0.73
CA LYS A 51 1.25 5.50 1.41
C LYS A 51 2.75 5.37 1.18
N ALA A 52 3.28 4.14 1.15
CA ALA A 52 4.69 3.92 0.84
C ALA A 52 5.04 4.35 -0.59
N GLN A 53 4.15 4.07 -1.56
CA GLN A 53 4.32 4.50 -2.95
C GLN A 53 4.31 6.03 -3.08
N GLU A 54 3.37 6.72 -2.42
CA GLU A 54 3.31 8.19 -2.38
C GLU A 54 4.61 8.80 -1.81
N LEU A 55 5.16 8.20 -0.73
CA LEU A 55 6.43 8.65 -0.15
C LEU A 55 7.60 8.48 -1.12
N ILE A 56 7.66 7.39 -1.87
CA ILE A 56 8.71 7.15 -2.88
C ILE A 56 8.62 8.19 -4.01
N GLU A 57 7.42 8.46 -4.51
CA GLU A 57 7.19 9.48 -5.53
C GLU A 57 7.65 10.86 -5.06
N HIS A 58 7.32 11.21 -3.81
CA HIS A 58 7.78 12.46 -3.21
C HIS A 58 9.31 12.53 -3.12
N GLN A 59 9.98 11.44 -2.75
CA GLN A 59 11.45 11.40 -2.69
C GLN A 59 12.11 11.55 -4.08
N ILE A 60 11.54 10.95 -5.11
CA ILE A 60 12.03 11.09 -6.49
C ILE A 60 11.89 12.54 -6.95
N SER A 61 10.73 13.16 -6.70
CA SER A 61 10.51 14.57 -7.02
C SER A 61 11.49 15.49 -6.29
N MET A 62 11.69 15.28 -4.99
CA MET A 62 12.67 16.02 -4.19
C MET A 62 14.09 15.86 -4.74
N ALA A 63 14.49 14.64 -5.12
CA ALA A 63 15.81 14.39 -5.70
C ALA A 63 16.00 15.14 -7.03
N GLN A 64 14.95 15.22 -7.87
CA GLN A 64 14.99 16.00 -9.11
C GLN A 64 15.12 17.51 -8.83
N GLU A 65 14.42 18.03 -7.83
CA GLU A 65 14.57 19.44 -7.43
C GLU A 65 15.98 19.75 -6.92
N LEU A 66 16.54 18.87 -6.09
CA LEU A 66 17.93 18.98 -5.62
C LEU A 66 18.91 18.94 -6.79
N ALA A 67 18.72 18.02 -7.75
CA ALA A 67 19.56 17.94 -8.94
C ALA A 67 19.50 19.21 -9.78
N ARG A 68 18.29 19.76 -10.00
CA ARG A 68 18.11 21.05 -10.68
C ARG A 68 18.84 22.16 -9.95
N PHE A 69 18.65 22.27 -8.63
CA PHE A 69 19.27 23.31 -7.81
C PHE A 69 20.80 23.22 -7.81
N LEU A 70 21.36 22.00 -7.74
CA LEU A 70 22.79 21.77 -7.85
C LEU A 70 23.33 22.16 -9.23
N GLY A 71 22.60 21.85 -10.31
CA GLY A 71 22.97 22.25 -11.67
C GLY A 71 23.00 23.78 -11.83
N GLU A 72 21.96 24.47 -11.35
CA GLU A 72 21.88 25.94 -11.39
C GLU A 72 23.01 26.60 -10.59
N ASN A 73 23.30 26.09 -9.39
CA ASN A 73 24.40 26.62 -8.57
C ASN A 73 25.77 26.32 -9.15
N THR A 74 25.96 25.15 -9.75
CA THR A 74 27.22 24.79 -10.43
C THR A 74 27.47 25.72 -11.62
N ALA A 75 26.46 25.96 -12.45
CA ALA A 75 26.54 26.90 -13.56
C ALA A 75 26.85 28.34 -13.08
N ARG A 76 26.19 28.79 -12.01
CA ARG A 76 26.50 30.09 -11.38
C ARG A 76 27.93 30.14 -10.85
N GLY A 77 28.40 29.07 -10.21
CA GLY A 77 29.75 28.92 -9.68
C GLY A 77 30.81 29.05 -10.77
N GLU A 78 30.63 28.37 -11.91
CA GLU A 78 31.53 28.50 -13.06
C GLU A 78 31.60 29.92 -13.60
N ILE A 79 30.45 30.59 -13.75
CA ILE A 79 30.40 31.98 -14.23
C ILE A 79 31.16 32.91 -13.26
N LEU A 80 30.95 32.75 -11.96
CA LEU A 80 31.64 33.54 -10.94
C LEU A 80 33.14 33.29 -10.94
N MET A 81 33.56 32.03 -11.06
CA MET A 81 34.97 31.64 -11.13
C MET A 81 35.64 32.20 -12.38
N LYS A 82 34.97 32.15 -13.54
CA LYS A 82 35.47 32.77 -14.77
C LYS A 82 35.65 34.28 -14.62
N LYS A 83 34.65 34.98 -14.04
CA LYS A 83 34.73 36.42 -13.76
C LYS A 83 35.88 36.78 -12.82
N LEU A 84 36.13 35.94 -11.80
CA LEU A 84 37.26 36.11 -10.88
C LEU A 84 38.60 35.98 -11.61
N ILE A 85 38.77 34.93 -12.43
CA ILE A 85 39.99 34.72 -13.22
C ILE A 85 40.22 35.88 -14.19
N ASP A 86 39.18 36.35 -14.88
CA ASP A 86 39.27 37.47 -15.82
C ASP A 86 39.65 38.78 -15.12
N SER A 87 39.20 38.98 -13.87
CA SER A 87 39.55 40.16 -13.07
C SER A 87 40.98 40.15 -12.56
N ILE A 88 41.57 38.96 -12.35
CA ILE A 88 42.97 38.80 -11.94
C ILE A 88 43.93 38.92 -13.13
N LYS A 89 43.48 38.58 -14.35
CA LYS A 89 44.28 38.66 -15.58
C LYS A 89 44.39 40.08 -16.18
N LYS A 90 43.69 41.05 -15.61
CA LYS A 90 43.65 42.45 -16.08
C LYS A 90 44.51 43.34 -15.20
#